data_AF-A0A9W8I9R8-F1
#
_entry.id   AF-A0A9W8I9R8-F1
#
_cell.length_a   1.000
_cell.length_b   1.000
_cell.length_c   1.000
_cell.angle_alpha   90.00
_cell.angle_beta   90.00
_cell.angle_gamma   90.00
#
_symmetry.space_group_name_H-M   'P 1'
#
loop_
_entity.id
_entity.type
_entity.pdbx_description
1 polymer ?
#
loop_
_entity_poly.entity_id
_entity_poly.type
_entity_poly.pdbx_seq_one_letter_code
_entity_poly.pdbx_strand_id
1 'polypeptide(L)'
;MSNKGKQPRVKGNLKPTSSSRAANLVGENTAAINAFKANPALAFAQLSRTAAMSPAGSKSRSGDSNSGDDKSGSSTPQSSELGQIDANLAYQMRRLGKSDARTRMRALVELRGYVEEYTWDTGLDKMLLAWPRWFSLHIFDQNRRIRALVAQVHADLVMKVGRHLAAHLKEIIGPWLASFFDPNRDVARTSRSAFETVFSEKKRKQVFSYCFSELVNFCNHNITNQTPSSVSDSRFDDSKDKHSRYEQVVGAAFGVLTLMVENVDKLMEHQDDFFMLLNDKQTLSM
;
A
#
# COMPACT_ATOMS: atom_id res chain seq x y z
N MET A 1 -66.56 4.10 30.13
CA MET A 1 -65.38 4.81 30.64
C MET A 1 -64.16 4.29 29.91
N SER A 2 -63.59 5.05 28.97
CA SER A 2 -62.29 4.74 28.35
C SER A 2 -61.48 6.01 28.21
N ASN A 3 -60.36 6.01 28.92
CA ASN A 3 -59.48 7.14 29.14
C ASN A 3 -58.56 7.34 27.93
N LYS A 4 -58.55 8.55 27.34
CA LYS A 4 -57.63 8.91 26.26
C LYS A 4 -56.23 9.15 26.84
N GLY A 5 -55.26 8.33 26.44
CA GLY A 5 -53.84 8.55 26.76
C GLY A 5 -53.32 9.82 26.10
N LYS A 6 -52.82 10.76 26.92
CA LYS A 6 -52.15 11.99 26.49
C LYS A 6 -50.76 11.66 25.92
N GLN A 7 -50.47 12.16 24.73
CA GLN A 7 -49.13 12.17 24.13
C GLN A 7 -48.37 13.44 24.58
N PRO A 8 -47.06 13.37 24.90
CA PRO A 8 -46.27 14.53 25.27
C PRO A 8 -45.91 15.36 24.03
N ARG A 9 -46.11 16.68 24.12
CA ARG A 9 -45.82 17.66 23.06
C ARG A 9 -44.37 18.14 23.20
N VAL A 10 -43.53 17.89 22.19
CA VAL A 10 -42.16 18.43 22.12
C VAL A 10 -42.13 19.57 21.08
N LYS A 11 -41.44 20.68 21.41
CA LYS A 11 -41.21 21.81 20.49
C LYS A 11 -40.19 21.42 19.42
N GLY A 12 -40.57 21.58 18.16
CA GLY A 12 -39.74 21.29 16.98
C GLY A 12 -40.37 20.17 16.15
N ASN A 13 -40.83 20.48 14.94
CA ASN A 13 -41.55 19.59 14.02
C ASN A 13 -40.69 18.42 13.49
N LEU A 14 -40.25 17.50 14.36
CA LEU A 14 -39.64 16.23 13.95
C LEU A 14 -40.60 15.08 14.24
N LYS A 15 -41.00 14.39 13.18
CA LYS A 15 -41.80 13.16 13.22
C LYS A 15 -41.00 12.07 13.97
N PRO A 16 -41.54 11.42 15.01
CA PRO A 16 -40.87 10.28 15.62
C PRO A 16 -40.95 9.07 14.66
N THR A 17 -39.80 8.62 14.17
CA THR A 17 -39.69 7.35 13.45
C THR A 17 -39.81 6.20 14.44
N SER A 18 -40.77 5.30 14.21
CA SER A 18 -41.07 4.12 15.02
C SER A 18 -39.89 3.15 15.13
N SER A 19 -39.30 3.03 16.33
CA SER A 19 -38.26 2.04 16.66
C SER A 19 -38.71 1.06 17.76
N SER A 20 -39.92 0.51 17.63
CA SER A 20 -40.38 -0.58 18.52
C SER A 20 -39.54 -1.87 18.42
N ARG A 21 -38.69 -2.00 17.40
CA ARG A 21 -37.80 -3.16 17.20
C ARG A 21 -36.43 -3.04 17.88
N ALA A 22 -36.01 -1.84 18.30
CA ALA A 22 -34.70 -1.62 18.91
C ALA A 22 -34.69 -1.85 20.44
N ALA A 23 -35.84 -1.70 21.11
CA ALA A 23 -35.93 -1.87 22.56
C ALA A 23 -35.86 -3.34 23.02
N ASN A 24 -36.31 -4.30 22.20
CA ASN A 24 -36.30 -5.72 22.58
C ASN A 24 -34.91 -6.38 22.48
N LEU A 25 -33.97 -5.79 21.74
CA LEU A 25 -32.61 -6.35 21.59
C LEU A 25 -31.63 -5.88 22.69
N VAL A 26 -32.06 -4.94 23.54
CA VAL A 26 -31.25 -4.44 24.67
C VAL A 26 -31.64 -5.12 25.99
N GLY A 27 -32.81 -5.78 26.04
CA GLY A 27 -33.33 -6.43 27.25
C GLY A 27 -32.70 -7.79 27.59
N GLU A 28 -32.05 -8.48 26.65
CA GLU A 28 -31.67 -9.88 26.84
C GLU A 28 -30.20 -10.14 27.16
N ASN A 29 -29.34 -9.11 27.33
CA ASN A 29 -27.91 -9.37 27.58
C ASN A 29 -27.23 -8.42 28.57
N THR A 30 -27.87 -8.20 29.71
CA THR A 30 -27.30 -7.44 30.84
C THR A 30 -26.11 -8.14 31.49
N ALA A 31 -25.97 -9.47 31.34
CA ALA A 31 -24.83 -10.23 31.84
C ALA A 31 -23.52 -9.94 31.08
N ALA A 32 -23.58 -9.81 29.75
CA ALA A 32 -22.40 -9.55 28.92
C ALA A 32 -21.83 -8.14 29.11
N ILE A 33 -22.72 -7.15 29.32
CA ILE A 33 -22.32 -5.76 29.56
C ILE A 33 -21.66 -5.60 30.93
N ASN A 34 -22.12 -6.35 31.94
CA ASN A 34 -21.51 -6.36 33.27
C ASN A 34 -20.17 -7.12 33.30
N ALA A 35 -20.03 -8.19 32.52
CA ALA A 35 -18.76 -8.92 32.38
C ALA A 35 -17.65 -8.08 31.72
N PHE A 36 -18.00 -7.22 30.75
CA PHE A 36 -17.04 -6.34 30.07
C PHE A 36 -16.47 -5.25 31.01
N LYS A 37 -17.25 -4.79 31.99
CA LYS A 37 -16.78 -3.80 32.98
C LYS A 37 -15.88 -4.40 34.06
N ALA A 38 -16.00 -5.70 34.35
CA ALA A 38 -15.26 -6.35 35.41
C ALA A 38 -13.87 -6.86 34.95
N ASN A 39 -13.75 -7.41 33.74
CA ASN A 39 -12.45 -7.81 33.20
C ASN A 39 -12.46 -7.95 31.66
N PRO A 40 -12.01 -6.94 30.89
CA PRO A 40 -12.13 -6.92 29.43
C PRO A 40 -11.30 -8.02 28.73
N ALA A 41 -10.25 -8.53 29.38
CA ALA A 41 -9.40 -9.60 28.84
C ALA A 41 -10.11 -10.97 28.80
N LEU A 42 -10.99 -11.25 29.77
CA LEU A 42 -11.71 -12.52 29.84
C LEU A 42 -12.86 -12.59 28.81
N ALA A 43 -13.51 -11.46 28.56
CA ALA A 43 -14.59 -11.34 27.57
C ALA A 43 -14.10 -11.59 26.14
N PHE A 44 -12.87 -11.19 25.81
CA PHE A 44 -12.27 -11.43 24.50
C PHE A 44 -11.84 -12.90 24.28
N ALA A 45 -11.52 -13.62 25.37
CA ALA A 45 -11.13 -15.03 25.33
C ALA A 45 -12.32 -15.99 25.10
N GLN A 46 -13.56 -15.59 25.41
CA GLN A 46 -14.75 -16.38 25.10
C GLN A 46 -15.21 -16.25 23.64
N LEU A 47 -14.93 -15.12 22.98
CA LEU A 47 -15.32 -14.92 21.57
C LEU A 47 -14.44 -15.71 20.59
N SER A 48 -13.26 -16.14 21.03
CA SER A 48 -12.29 -16.90 20.22
C SER A 48 -12.45 -18.43 20.33
N ARG A 49 -13.37 -18.94 21.17
CA ARG A 49 -13.57 -20.39 21.40
C ARG A 49 -14.72 -21.04 20.61
N THR A 50 -15.43 -20.33 19.74
CA THR A 50 -16.57 -20.90 18.97
C THR A 50 -16.23 -21.34 17.54
N ALA A 51 -14.95 -21.42 17.16
CA ALA A 51 -14.52 -21.92 15.86
C ALA A 51 -13.75 -23.25 15.97
N ALA A 52 -14.34 -24.27 16.59
CA ALA A 52 -13.83 -25.64 16.53
C ALA A 52 -14.93 -26.66 16.89
N MET A 53 -15.89 -26.90 15.99
CA MET A 53 -16.73 -28.10 16.01
C MET A 53 -17.08 -28.53 14.57
N SER A 54 -16.39 -29.55 14.06
CA SER A 54 -16.86 -30.37 12.95
C SER A 54 -17.70 -31.53 13.50
N PRO A 55 -18.80 -31.95 12.83
CA PRO A 55 -19.32 -33.30 12.98
C PRO A 55 -18.91 -34.18 11.79
N ALA A 56 -18.53 -35.41 12.11
CA ALA A 56 -18.21 -36.48 11.17
C ALA A 56 -19.49 -37.06 10.51
N GLY A 57 -19.36 -37.51 9.27
CA GLY A 57 -20.38 -38.28 8.54
C GLY A 57 -19.85 -38.80 7.22
N SER A 58 -19.49 -40.08 7.19
CA SER A 58 -18.87 -40.84 6.10
C SER A 58 -19.76 -41.08 4.87
N LYS A 59 -19.17 -41.12 3.66
CA LYS A 59 -19.37 -42.20 2.66
C LYS A 59 -18.34 -42.13 1.52
N SER A 60 -17.78 -43.29 1.23
CA SER A 60 -16.84 -43.66 0.15
C SER A 60 -17.46 -43.58 -1.26
N ARG A 61 -16.66 -43.23 -2.26
CA ARG A 61 -16.66 -43.81 -3.62
C ARG A 61 -15.37 -43.45 -4.38
N SER A 62 -14.94 -44.41 -5.20
CA SER A 62 -13.68 -44.60 -5.91
C SER A 62 -13.67 -44.07 -7.35
N GLY A 63 -12.47 -43.87 -7.92
CA GLY A 63 -12.17 -43.60 -9.35
C GLY A 63 -12.25 -42.11 -9.71
N ASP A 64 -11.39 -41.51 -10.55
CA ASP A 64 -10.55 -42.03 -11.62
C ASP A 64 -9.47 -40.98 -11.95
N SER A 65 -8.36 -41.45 -12.48
CA SER A 65 -7.25 -40.66 -13.01
C SER A 65 -7.65 -39.87 -14.26
N ASN A 66 -7.25 -38.59 -14.34
CA ASN A 66 -6.91 -38.02 -15.64
C ASN A 66 -5.93 -36.85 -15.52
N SER A 67 -4.85 -36.96 -16.29
CA SER A 67 -3.88 -35.93 -16.61
C SER A 67 -4.52 -34.94 -17.59
N GLY A 68 -4.30 -33.65 -17.38
CA GLY A 68 -4.74 -32.60 -18.29
C GLY A 68 -4.00 -31.30 -18.00
N ASP A 69 -3.05 -30.99 -18.88
CA ASP A 69 -2.43 -29.69 -19.02
C ASP A 69 -3.48 -28.59 -19.16
N ASP A 70 -3.30 -27.47 -18.44
CA ASP A 70 -3.82 -26.18 -18.88
C ASP A 70 -2.94 -25.03 -18.35
N LYS A 71 -2.18 -24.44 -19.29
CA LYS A 71 -1.52 -23.15 -19.15
C LYS A 71 -2.58 -22.05 -19.19
N SER A 72 -2.70 -21.27 -18.14
CA SER A 72 -3.24 -19.90 -18.23
C SER A 72 -2.57 -18.98 -17.20
N GLY A 73 -1.97 -17.91 -17.71
CA GLY A 73 -1.07 -17.01 -16.99
C GLY A 73 -1.79 -16.16 -15.94
N SER A 74 -1.51 -16.46 -14.67
CA SER A 74 -1.69 -15.56 -13.54
C SER A 74 -0.30 -15.20 -13.02
N SER A 75 0.11 -13.94 -13.18
CA SER A 75 1.34 -13.38 -12.62
C SER A 75 1.22 -13.20 -11.10
N THR A 76 1.08 -14.32 -10.40
CA THR A 76 1.38 -14.42 -8.97
C THR A 76 2.90 -14.61 -8.84
N PRO A 77 3.63 -13.92 -7.94
CA PRO A 77 5.09 -14.01 -7.90
C PRO A 77 5.52 -15.45 -7.66
N GLN A 78 6.38 -15.96 -8.55
CA GLN A 78 7.01 -17.26 -8.37
C GLN A 78 7.70 -17.30 -7.00
N SER A 79 7.46 -18.38 -6.28
CA SER A 79 7.99 -18.71 -4.95
C SER A 79 9.52 -18.74 -4.86
N SER A 80 10.24 -18.60 -5.98
CA SER A 80 11.68 -18.75 -6.12
C SER A 80 12.49 -17.57 -5.56
N GLU A 81 12.02 -16.32 -5.66
CA GLU A 81 12.76 -15.14 -5.11
C GLU A 81 12.63 -15.02 -3.58
N LEU A 82 11.57 -15.59 -3.00
CA LEU A 82 11.32 -15.54 -1.56
C LEU A 82 12.05 -16.64 -0.77
N GLY A 83 12.71 -17.59 -1.44
CA GLY A 83 13.36 -18.75 -0.81
C GLY A 83 14.59 -18.39 0.04
N GLN A 84 15.23 -17.25 -0.21
CA GLN A 84 16.38 -16.76 0.56
C GLN A 84 16.00 -15.82 1.71
N ILE A 85 14.73 -15.45 1.81
CA ILE A 85 14.20 -14.46 2.75
C ILE A 85 13.75 -15.19 4.02
N ASP A 86 14.03 -14.61 5.20
CA ASP A 86 13.52 -15.11 6.49
C ASP A 86 12.01 -15.40 6.39
N ALA A 87 11.55 -16.55 6.91
CA ALA A 87 10.17 -17.00 6.81
C ALA A 87 9.18 -15.95 7.33
N ASN A 88 9.56 -15.18 8.35
CA ASN A 88 8.75 -14.08 8.87
C ASN A 88 8.67 -12.93 7.86
N LEU A 89 9.79 -12.47 7.31
CA LEU A 89 9.85 -11.41 6.31
C LEU A 89 9.10 -11.79 5.02
N ALA A 90 9.27 -13.03 4.53
CA ALA A 90 8.53 -13.55 3.39
C ALA A 90 7.02 -13.60 3.65
N TYR A 91 6.60 -13.96 4.87
CA TYR A 91 5.19 -13.94 5.27
C TYR A 91 4.63 -12.51 5.25
N GLN A 92 5.36 -11.52 5.78
CA GLN A 92 4.93 -10.13 5.76
C GLN A 92 4.82 -9.57 4.33
N MET A 93 5.81 -9.86 3.48
CA MET A 93 5.77 -9.45 2.07
C MET A 93 4.57 -10.09 1.33
N ARG A 94 4.26 -11.37 1.57
CA ARG A 94 3.06 -12.01 1.00
C ARG A 94 1.77 -11.33 1.43
N ARG A 95 1.70 -10.78 2.65
CA ARG A 95 0.53 -10.04 3.13
C ARG A 95 0.34 -8.71 2.42
N LEU A 96 1.41 -8.08 1.94
CA LEU A 96 1.34 -6.85 1.15
C LEU A 96 0.65 -7.07 -0.20
N GLY A 97 0.73 -8.28 -0.77
CA GLY A 97 0.05 -8.64 -2.03
C GLY A 97 -1.46 -8.91 -1.91
N LYS A 98 -2.04 -8.82 -0.70
CA LYS A 98 -3.49 -9.07 -0.48
C LYS A 98 -4.31 -7.80 -0.70
N SER A 99 -5.56 -7.94 -1.14
CA SER A 99 -6.45 -6.79 -1.37
C SER A 99 -6.86 -6.04 -0.09
N ASP A 100 -6.98 -6.74 1.06
CA ASP A 100 -7.41 -6.12 2.31
C ASP A 100 -6.41 -5.08 2.85
N ALA A 101 -6.86 -3.82 2.87
CA ALA A 101 -6.07 -2.69 3.36
C ALA A 101 -5.67 -2.82 4.83
N ARG A 102 -6.51 -3.42 5.70
CA ARG A 102 -6.17 -3.59 7.13
C ARG A 102 -5.02 -4.58 7.30
N THR A 103 -5.07 -5.70 6.57
CA THR A 103 -4.00 -6.69 6.56
C THR A 103 -2.67 -6.10 6.07
N ARG A 104 -2.71 -5.28 5.01
CA ARG A 104 -1.54 -4.58 4.46
C ARG A 104 -0.96 -3.55 5.43
N MET A 105 -1.80 -2.71 6.05
CA MET A 105 -1.34 -1.75 7.07
C MET A 105 -0.66 -2.46 8.23
N ARG A 106 -1.25 -3.54 8.75
CA ARG A 106 -0.65 -4.30 9.84
C ARG A 106 0.68 -4.95 9.42
N ALA A 107 0.79 -5.44 8.19
CA ALA A 107 2.05 -5.98 7.67
C ALA A 107 3.14 -4.91 7.56
N LEU A 108 2.79 -3.68 7.15
CA LEU A 108 3.75 -2.56 7.09
C LEU A 108 4.25 -2.15 8.49
N VAL A 109 3.37 -2.14 9.50
CA VAL A 109 3.78 -1.87 10.89
C VAL A 109 4.74 -2.95 11.39
N GLU A 110 4.45 -4.22 11.11
CA GLU A 110 5.33 -5.34 11.47
C GLU A 110 6.66 -5.29 10.69
N LEU A 111 6.66 -4.90 9.41
CA LEU A 111 7.87 -4.66 8.63
C LEU A 111 8.71 -3.50 9.18
N ARG A 112 8.07 -2.43 9.66
CA ARG A 112 8.79 -1.32 10.30
C ARG A 112 9.49 -1.81 11.58
N GLY A 113 8.81 -2.62 12.39
CA GLY A 113 9.43 -3.28 13.55
C GLY A 113 10.60 -4.20 13.16
N TYR A 114 10.47 -4.95 12.06
CA TYR A 114 11.55 -5.75 11.50
C TYR A 114 12.76 -4.88 11.12
N VAL A 115 12.53 -3.73 10.47
CA VAL A 115 13.60 -2.79 10.16
C VAL A 115 14.26 -2.30 11.46
N GLU A 116 13.51 -1.97 12.50
CA GLU A 116 14.03 -1.51 13.79
C GLU A 116 14.86 -2.58 14.53
N GLU A 117 14.47 -3.86 14.47
CA GLU A 117 15.11 -4.96 15.19
C GLU A 117 16.35 -5.53 14.47
N TYR A 118 16.36 -5.56 13.14
CA TYR A 118 17.39 -6.26 12.36
C TYR A 118 18.51 -5.31 11.87
N THR A 119 19.64 -5.92 11.50
CA THR A 119 20.83 -5.26 10.93
C THR A 119 21.09 -5.81 9.52
N TRP A 120 22.10 -5.25 8.83
CA TRP A 120 22.50 -5.70 7.49
C TRP A 120 22.72 -7.23 7.44
N ASP A 121 23.59 -7.75 8.30
CA ASP A 121 24.00 -9.16 8.29
C ASP A 121 22.92 -10.13 8.80
N THR A 122 21.93 -9.62 9.54
CA THR A 122 20.89 -10.46 10.16
C THR A 122 19.60 -10.52 9.35
N GLY A 123 19.44 -9.73 8.28
CA GLY A 123 18.31 -9.87 7.36
C GLY A 123 17.93 -8.64 6.52
N LEU A 124 18.48 -7.45 6.78
CA LEU A 124 18.15 -6.28 5.96
C LEU A 124 18.66 -6.39 4.53
N ASP A 125 19.70 -7.20 4.28
CA ASP A 125 20.18 -7.56 2.94
C ASP A 125 19.07 -8.20 2.08
N LYS A 126 18.37 -9.19 2.65
CA LYS A 126 17.26 -9.92 2.02
C LYS A 126 16.05 -9.03 1.84
N MET A 127 15.78 -8.17 2.82
CA MET A 127 14.70 -7.19 2.71
C MET A 127 14.97 -6.22 1.57
N LEU A 128 16.18 -5.68 1.49
CA LEU A 128 16.58 -4.71 0.47
C LEU A 128 16.51 -5.31 -0.94
N LEU A 129 16.82 -6.60 -1.11
CA LEU A 129 16.71 -7.27 -2.41
C LEU A 129 15.28 -7.24 -2.97
N ALA A 130 14.27 -7.44 -2.13
CA ALA A 130 12.87 -7.45 -2.56
C ALA A 130 12.20 -6.06 -2.45
N TRP A 131 12.77 -5.13 -1.67
CA TRP A 131 12.13 -3.87 -1.32
C TRP A 131 11.82 -2.95 -2.52
N PRO A 132 12.69 -2.74 -3.53
CA PRO A 132 12.41 -1.84 -4.65
C PRO A 132 11.08 -2.14 -5.35
N ARG A 133 10.81 -3.43 -5.61
CA ARG A 133 9.56 -3.88 -6.22
C ARG A 133 8.35 -3.58 -5.35
N TRP A 134 8.40 -3.92 -4.07
CA TRP A 134 7.29 -3.70 -3.14
C TRP A 134 7.03 -2.21 -2.86
N PHE A 135 8.10 -1.43 -2.72
CA PHE A 135 8.03 0.01 -2.54
C PHE A 135 7.33 0.66 -3.74
N SER A 136 7.78 0.35 -4.96
CA SER A 136 7.19 0.88 -6.20
C SER A 136 5.70 0.57 -6.33
N LEU A 137 5.28 -0.62 -5.89
CA LEU A 137 3.89 -1.04 -5.96
C LEU A 137 2.98 -0.30 -4.97
N HIS A 138 3.46 -0.05 -3.75
CA HIS A 138 2.63 0.45 -2.65
C HIS A 138 2.79 1.94 -2.35
N ILE A 139 3.86 2.60 -2.82
CA ILE A 139 4.01 4.05 -2.63
C ILE A 139 2.95 4.85 -3.40
N PHE A 140 2.29 4.24 -4.39
CA PHE A 140 1.16 4.83 -5.14
C PHE A 140 -0.20 4.22 -4.76
N ASP A 141 -0.31 3.59 -3.57
CA ASP A 141 -1.57 2.97 -3.14
C ASP A 141 -2.71 3.99 -3.00
N GLN A 142 -3.96 3.60 -3.32
CA GLN A 142 -5.13 4.48 -3.16
C GLN A 142 -5.32 4.93 -1.70
N ASN A 143 -5.00 4.06 -0.75
CA ASN A 143 -5.12 4.38 0.66
C ASN A 143 -3.91 5.20 1.14
N ARG A 144 -4.13 6.48 1.41
CA ARG A 144 -3.13 7.40 1.97
C ARG A 144 -2.41 6.87 3.21
N ARG A 145 -3.07 6.05 4.06
CA ARG A 145 -2.43 5.48 5.26
C ARG A 145 -1.42 4.39 4.90
N ILE A 146 -1.70 3.60 3.86
CA ILE A 146 -0.76 2.61 3.33
C ILE A 146 0.46 3.35 2.78
N ARG A 147 0.26 4.39 1.95
CA ARG A 147 1.36 5.21 1.41
C ARG A 147 2.24 5.82 2.51
N ALA A 148 1.63 6.37 3.56
CA ALA A 148 2.36 6.94 4.69
C ALA A 148 3.21 5.88 5.43
N LEU A 149 2.65 4.69 5.68
CA LEU A 149 3.39 3.60 6.30
C LEU A 149 4.53 3.08 5.40
N VAL A 150 4.31 2.98 4.09
CA VAL A 150 5.36 2.59 3.14
C VAL A 150 6.49 3.60 3.13
N ALA A 151 6.18 4.90 3.11
CA ALA A 151 7.18 5.96 3.17
C ALA A 151 7.99 5.91 4.49
N GLN A 152 7.35 5.61 5.61
CA GLN A 152 8.03 5.44 6.90
C GLN A 152 8.95 4.22 6.91
N VAL A 153 8.47 3.04 6.45
CA VAL A 153 9.31 1.83 6.35
C VAL A 153 10.48 2.08 5.40
N HIS A 154 10.24 2.76 4.28
CA HIS A 154 11.29 3.13 3.33
C HIS A 154 12.33 4.02 4.01
N ALA A 155 11.90 5.09 4.70
CA ALA A 155 12.80 6.01 5.41
C ALA A 155 13.67 5.27 6.43
N ASP A 156 13.06 4.44 7.28
CA ASP A 156 13.77 3.66 8.29
C ASP A 156 14.77 2.68 7.66
N LEU A 157 14.38 2.03 6.55
CA LEU A 157 15.24 1.09 5.84
C LEU A 157 16.46 1.78 5.23
N VAL A 158 16.26 2.86 4.45
CA VAL A 158 17.36 3.54 3.74
C VAL A 158 18.38 4.16 4.71
N MET A 159 17.92 4.62 5.88
CA MET A 159 18.80 5.10 6.94
C MET A 159 19.66 3.97 7.53
N LYS A 160 19.10 2.77 7.69
CA LYS A 160 19.82 1.62 8.25
C LYS A 160 20.76 0.93 7.25
N VAL A 161 20.36 0.75 5.99
CA VAL A 161 21.19 0.03 5.01
C VAL A 161 22.38 0.85 4.51
N GLY A 162 22.30 2.19 4.59
CA GLY A 162 23.40 3.10 4.28
C GLY A 162 24.01 2.83 2.90
N ARG A 163 25.32 2.54 2.85
CA ARG A 163 26.08 2.33 1.61
C ARG A 163 25.54 1.20 0.72
N HIS A 164 24.86 0.21 1.31
CA HIS A 164 24.32 -0.92 0.57
C HIS A 164 23.14 -0.53 -0.35
N LEU A 165 22.53 0.64 -0.12
CA LEU A 165 21.49 1.18 -0.97
C LEU A 165 21.97 1.42 -2.42
N ALA A 166 23.26 1.70 -2.62
CA ALA A 166 23.79 2.08 -3.94
C ALA A 166 23.52 1.04 -5.04
N ALA A 167 23.52 -0.25 -4.69
CA ALA A 167 23.25 -1.35 -5.63
C ALA A 167 21.80 -1.37 -6.13
N HIS A 168 20.85 -0.89 -5.32
CA HIS A 168 19.41 -0.90 -5.61
C HIS A 168 18.86 0.50 -5.92
N LEU A 169 19.71 1.54 -5.87
CA LEU A 169 19.30 2.93 -6.00
C LEU A 169 18.61 3.19 -7.34
N LYS A 170 19.15 2.64 -8.42
CA LYS A 170 18.63 2.77 -9.79
C LYS A 170 17.19 2.24 -9.94
N GLU A 171 16.83 1.20 -9.18
CA GLU A 171 15.48 0.62 -9.22
C GLU A 171 14.48 1.41 -8.37
N ILE A 172 14.94 2.05 -7.29
CA ILE A 172 14.06 2.67 -6.29
C ILE A 172 13.90 4.19 -6.45
N ILE A 173 14.84 4.85 -7.11
CA ILE A 173 14.93 6.32 -7.13
C ILE A 173 13.76 7.00 -7.83
N GLY A 174 13.25 6.46 -8.94
CA GLY A 174 12.10 7.03 -9.66
C GLY A 174 10.85 7.13 -8.78
N PRO A 175 10.33 5.98 -8.27
CA PRO A 175 9.21 5.97 -7.32
C PRO A 175 9.48 6.78 -6.05
N TRP A 176 10.72 6.82 -5.57
CA TRP A 176 11.08 7.57 -4.38
C TRP A 176 10.95 9.08 -4.60
N LEU A 177 11.54 9.62 -5.67
CA LEU A 177 11.40 11.04 -6.02
C LEU A 177 9.95 11.40 -6.34
N ALA A 178 9.22 10.52 -7.02
CA ALA A 178 7.80 10.73 -7.32
C ALA A 178 6.96 10.91 -6.04
N SER A 179 7.30 10.20 -4.96
CA SER A 179 6.59 10.35 -3.68
C SER A 179 6.75 11.73 -3.02
N PHE A 180 7.68 12.58 -3.49
CA PHE A 180 7.79 13.97 -3.02
C PHE A 180 6.59 14.83 -3.44
N PHE A 181 5.85 14.37 -4.43
CA PHE A 181 4.69 15.03 -5.02
C PHE A 181 3.38 14.34 -4.62
N ASP A 182 3.40 13.52 -3.56
CA ASP A 182 2.18 12.91 -3.04
C ASP A 182 1.19 13.99 -2.57
N PRO A 183 -0.13 13.87 -2.87
CA PRO A 183 -1.14 14.78 -2.36
C PRO A 183 -1.20 14.85 -0.83
N ASN A 184 -0.78 13.78 -0.15
CA ASN A 184 -0.65 13.74 1.29
C ASN A 184 0.70 14.32 1.74
N ARG A 185 0.64 15.44 2.47
CA ARG A 185 1.82 16.16 2.97
C ARG A 185 2.74 15.31 3.85
N ASP A 186 2.21 14.36 4.61
CA ASP A 186 3.03 13.53 5.50
C ASP A 186 3.87 12.53 4.70
N VAL A 187 3.31 11.95 3.63
CA VAL A 187 4.03 11.09 2.69
C VAL A 187 5.16 11.87 2.02
N ALA A 188 4.82 13.01 1.39
CA ALA A 188 5.77 13.86 0.69
C ALA A 188 6.91 14.33 1.60
N ARG A 189 6.58 14.79 2.81
CA ARG A 189 7.57 15.22 3.80
C ARG A 189 8.47 14.07 4.25
N THR A 190 7.91 12.91 4.55
CA THR A 190 8.68 11.75 5.02
C THR A 190 9.67 11.29 3.97
N SER A 191 9.21 11.11 2.73
CA SER A 191 10.06 10.69 1.63
C SER A 191 11.16 11.68 1.30
N ARG A 192 10.83 12.99 1.28
CA ARG A 192 11.81 14.05 1.03
C ARG A 192 12.84 14.11 2.16
N SER A 193 12.39 14.11 3.42
CA SER A 193 13.28 14.12 4.57
C SER A 193 14.23 12.92 4.58
N ALA A 194 13.74 11.73 4.21
CA ALA A 194 14.57 10.53 4.10
C ALA A 194 15.65 10.71 3.03
N PHE A 195 15.29 11.19 1.84
CA PHE A 195 16.24 11.44 0.77
C PHE A 195 17.29 12.49 1.16
N GLU A 196 16.85 13.58 1.78
CA GLU A 196 17.71 14.67 2.22
C GLU A 196 18.67 14.26 3.34
N THR A 197 18.28 13.28 4.15
CA THR A 197 19.10 12.68 5.22
C THR A 197 20.13 11.71 4.64
N VAL A 198 19.73 10.86 3.70
CA VAL A 198 20.63 9.88 3.07
C VAL A 198 21.65 10.56 2.15
N PHE A 199 21.23 11.60 1.42
CA PHE A 199 22.06 12.31 0.46
C PHE A 199 22.28 13.77 0.88
N SER A 200 23.50 14.04 1.36
CA SER A 200 23.98 15.41 1.59
C SER A 200 23.81 16.27 0.34
N GLU A 201 23.58 17.56 0.49
CA GLU A 201 23.34 18.51 -0.61
C GLU A 201 24.33 18.37 -1.77
N LYS A 202 25.64 18.24 -1.46
CA LYS A 202 26.71 18.06 -2.45
C LYS A 202 26.58 16.80 -3.32
N LYS A 203 25.95 15.75 -2.78
CA LYS A 203 25.80 14.44 -3.46
C LYS A 203 24.46 14.32 -4.20
N ARG A 204 23.49 15.20 -3.96
CA ARG A 204 22.16 15.11 -4.58
C ARG A 204 22.25 15.20 -6.10
N LYS A 205 22.98 16.17 -6.64
CA LYS A 205 23.24 16.28 -8.10
C LYS A 205 23.87 15.01 -8.67
N GLN A 206 24.82 14.41 -7.96
CA GLN A 206 25.46 13.15 -8.39
C GLN A 206 24.47 11.99 -8.47
N VAL A 207 23.45 11.94 -7.60
CA VAL A 207 22.37 10.94 -7.70
C VAL A 207 21.58 11.11 -8.99
N PHE A 208 21.20 12.35 -9.34
CA PHE A 208 20.49 12.64 -10.59
C PHE A 208 21.32 12.25 -11.82
N SER A 209 22.63 12.56 -11.84
CA SER A 209 23.51 12.14 -12.93
C SER A 209 23.70 10.63 -12.99
N TYR A 210 23.86 9.97 -11.84
CA TYR A 210 24.08 8.51 -11.77
C TYR A 210 22.86 7.69 -12.18
N CYS A 211 21.66 8.17 -11.87
CA CYS A 211 20.39 7.52 -12.16
C CYS A 211 19.62 8.14 -13.34
N PHE A 212 20.29 8.95 -14.17
CA PHE A 212 19.63 9.75 -15.20
C PHE A 212 18.78 8.89 -16.15
N SER A 213 19.36 7.81 -16.70
CA SER A 213 18.68 6.92 -17.64
C SER A 213 17.46 6.26 -16.99
N GLU A 214 17.57 5.81 -15.75
CA GLU A 214 16.49 5.17 -15.02
C GLU A 214 15.37 6.14 -14.69
N LEU A 215 15.70 7.41 -14.39
CA LEU A 215 14.72 8.46 -14.17
C LEU A 215 13.99 8.85 -15.46
N VAL A 216 14.69 8.98 -16.59
CA VAL A 216 14.07 9.21 -17.90
C VAL A 216 13.12 8.05 -18.25
N ASN A 217 13.57 6.81 -18.07
CA ASN A 217 12.74 5.63 -18.31
C ASN A 217 11.51 5.59 -17.40
N PHE A 218 11.67 5.95 -16.12
CA PHE A 218 10.55 6.07 -15.19
C PHE A 218 9.55 7.13 -15.63
N CYS A 219 10.00 8.34 -15.96
CA CYS A 219 9.13 9.41 -16.45
C CYS A 219 8.43 9.01 -17.75
N ASN A 220 9.16 8.47 -18.73
CA ASN A 220 8.59 7.98 -19.98
C ASN A 220 7.52 6.93 -19.73
N HIS A 221 7.83 5.87 -18.98
CA HIS A 221 6.87 4.81 -18.69
C HIS A 221 5.58 5.34 -18.02
N ASN A 222 5.68 6.22 -17.04
CA ASN A 222 4.51 6.72 -16.32
C ASN A 222 3.73 7.79 -17.09
N ILE A 223 4.39 8.57 -17.96
CA ILE A 223 3.76 9.68 -18.69
C ILE A 223 3.15 9.20 -20.02
N THR A 224 3.82 8.33 -20.77
CA THR A 224 3.41 7.96 -22.14
C THR A 224 2.72 6.60 -22.22
N ASN A 225 3.08 5.67 -21.34
CA ASN A 225 2.64 4.28 -21.44
C ASN A 225 1.55 3.91 -20.44
N GLN A 226 1.42 4.66 -19.33
CA GLN A 226 0.36 4.38 -18.38
C GLN A 226 -0.98 4.92 -18.84
N THR A 227 -2.00 4.11 -18.59
CA THR A 227 -3.43 4.41 -18.75
C THR A 227 -4.15 4.09 -17.44
N PRO A 228 -5.35 4.66 -17.17
CA PRO A 228 -6.13 4.33 -15.98
C PRO A 228 -6.34 2.83 -15.74
N SER A 229 -6.44 2.05 -16.80
CA SER A 229 -6.60 0.59 -16.76
C SER A 229 -5.30 -0.17 -16.42
N SER A 230 -4.13 0.44 -16.62
CA SER A 230 -2.82 -0.17 -16.33
C SER A 230 -2.33 0.07 -14.90
N VAL A 231 -2.78 1.16 -14.26
CA VAL A 231 -2.31 1.56 -12.92
C VAL A 231 -3.03 0.80 -11.80
N SER A 232 -4.16 0.15 -12.12
CA SER A 232 -5.04 -0.52 -11.18
C SER A 232 -5.56 -1.84 -11.75
N ASP A 233 -5.67 -2.85 -10.88
CA ASP A 233 -6.33 -4.11 -11.22
C ASP A 233 -7.84 -3.88 -11.25
N SER A 234 -8.44 -4.08 -12.44
CA SER A 234 -9.85 -3.80 -12.70
C SER A 234 -10.84 -4.58 -11.82
N ARG A 235 -10.37 -5.58 -11.08
CA ARG A 235 -11.16 -6.41 -10.19
C ARG A 235 -11.48 -5.75 -8.84
N PHE A 236 -10.76 -4.70 -8.46
CA PHE A 236 -10.80 -4.17 -7.09
C PHE A 236 -11.10 -2.68 -6.97
N ASP A 237 -10.87 -1.90 -8.03
CA ASP A 237 -11.07 -0.44 -8.00
C ASP A 237 -12.22 0.00 -8.92
N ASP A 238 -13.02 0.95 -8.44
CA ASP A 238 -14.02 1.64 -9.25
C ASP A 238 -13.35 2.56 -10.28
N SER A 239 -14.04 2.84 -11.39
CA SER A 239 -13.51 3.67 -12.50
C SER A 239 -12.93 5.00 -12.01
N LYS A 240 -13.60 5.65 -11.04
CA LYS A 240 -13.18 6.95 -10.50
C LYS A 240 -11.87 6.86 -9.70
N ASP A 241 -11.67 5.78 -8.96
CA ASP A 241 -10.43 5.54 -8.19
C ASP A 241 -9.25 5.27 -9.13
N LYS A 242 -9.49 4.59 -10.26
CA LYS A 242 -8.47 4.36 -11.29
C LYS A 242 -7.95 5.66 -11.90
N HIS A 243 -8.87 6.55 -12.27
CA HIS A 243 -8.51 7.86 -12.82
C HIS A 243 -7.72 8.69 -11.81
N SER A 244 -8.18 8.74 -10.55
CA SER A 244 -7.47 9.50 -9.52
C SER A 244 -6.06 8.97 -9.26
N ARG A 245 -5.88 7.64 -9.23
CA ARG A 245 -4.56 7.02 -9.08
C ARG A 245 -3.66 7.31 -10.28
N TYR A 246 -4.20 7.22 -11.48
CA TYR A 246 -3.48 7.53 -12.71
C TYR A 246 -3.00 8.99 -12.74
N GLU A 247 -3.90 9.95 -12.47
CA GLU A 247 -3.56 11.37 -12.36
C GLU A 247 -2.47 11.61 -11.31
N GLN A 248 -2.54 10.93 -10.15
CA GLN A 248 -1.51 11.01 -9.12
C GLN A 248 -0.14 10.53 -9.65
N VAL A 249 -0.09 9.37 -10.31
CA VAL A 249 1.16 8.80 -10.82
C VAL A 249 1.78 9.67 -11.90
N VAL A 250 0.97 10.16 -12.85
CA VAL A 250 1.43 11.03 -13.93
C VAL A 250 1.89 12.38 -13.42
N GLY A 251 1.10 13.02 -12.54
CA GLY A 251 1.47 14.29 -11.92
C GLY A 251 2.78 14.18 -11.13
N ALA A 252 2.97 13.08 -10.40
CA ALA A 252 4.23 12.81 -9.70
C ALA A 252 5.39 12.58 -10.67
N ALA A 253 5.18 11.92 -11.80
CA ALA A 253 6.21 11.71 -12.83
C ALA A 253 6.64 13.03 -13.50
N PHE A 254 5.70 13.96 -13.75
CA PHE A 254 6.04 15.32 -14.17
C PHE A 254 6.84 16.07 -13.10
N GLY A 255 6.49 15.92 -11.82
CA GLY A 255 7.28 16.48 -10.72
C GLY A 255 8.71 15.95 -10.70
N VAL A 256 8.92 14.64 -10.95
CA VAL A 256 10.26 14.06 -11.10
C VAL A 256 11.00 14.70 -12.28
N LEU A 257 10.33 14.88 -13.41
CA LEU A 257 10.91 15.53 -14.58
C LEU A 257 11.38 16.96 -14.26
N THR A 258 10.59 17.73 -13.51
CA THR A 258 10.99 19.06 -13.03
C THR A 258 12.24 18.98 -12.15
N LEU A 259 12.32 18.04 -11.21
CA LEU A 259 13.51 17.86 -10.38
C LEU A 259 14.75 17.50 -11.21
N MET A 260 14.59 16.69 -12.25
CA MET A 260 15.71 16.35 -13.15
C MET A 260 16.22 17.59 -13.86
N VAL A 261 15.32 18.41 -14.42
CA VAL A 261 15.71 19.66 -15.11
C VAL A 261 16.42 20.63 -14.17
N GLU A 262 15.98 20.74 -12.92
CA GLU A 262 16.61 21.60 -11.92
C GLU A 262 18.00 21.13 -11.47
N ASN A 263 18.28 19.82 -11.54
CA ASN A 263 19.47 19.23 -10.93
C ASN A 263 20.49 18.68 -11.93
N VAL A 264 20.16 18.58 -13.22
CA VAL A 264 21.06 18.10 -14.28
C VAL A 264 21.78 19.28 -14.93
N ASP A 265 23.09 19.38 -14.69
CA ASP A 265 23.91 20.50 -15.20
C ASP A 265 24.06 20.51 -16.74
N LYS A 266 23.83 19.38 -17.40
CA LYS A 266 24.03 19.19 -18.85
C LYS A 266 22.74 18.89 -19.60
N LEU A 267 21.72 19.71 -19.37
CA LEU A 267 20.41 19.54 -19.99
C LEU A 267 20.46 19.46 -21.53
N MET A 268 21.37 20.23 -22.14
CA MET A 268 21.55 20.28 -23.60
C MET A 268 22.03 18.95 -24.20
N GLU A 269 22.79 18.14 -23.47
CA GLU A 269 23.24 16.82 -23.96
C GLU A 269 22.08 15.81 -24.02
N HIS A 270 21.00 16.08 -23.30
CA HIS A 270 19.82 15.21 -23.20
C HIS A 270 18.59 15.81 -23.86
N GLN A 271 18.75 16.87 -24.65
CA GLN A 271 17.65 17.60 -25.27
C GLN A 271 16.72 16.66 -26.05
N ASP A 272 17.27 15.68 -26.78
CA ASP A 272 16.49 14.73 -27.57
C ASP A 272 15.62 13.80 -26.70
N ASP A 273 16.13 13.35 -25.55
CA ASP A 273 15.38 12.50 -24.61
C ASP A 273 14.17 13.27 -24.04
N PHE A 274 14.37 14.53 -23.66
CA PHE A 274 13.30 15.40 -23.19
C PHE A 274 12.33 15.76 -24.32
N PHE A 275 12.81 16.01 -25.53
CA PHE A 275 11.97 16.31 -26.69
C PHE A 275 11.09 15.12 -27.07
N MET A 276 11.63 13.90 -27.08
CA MET A 276 10.83 12.71 -27.34
C MET A 276 9.75 12.51 -26.27
N LEU A 277 10.09 12.71 -25.00
CA LEU A 277 9.13 12.59 -23.90
C LEU A 277 8.01 13.64 -23.99
N LEU A 278 8.36 14.90 -24.25
CA LEU A 278 7.41 16.02 -24.25
C LEU A 278 6.56 16.10 -25.51
N ASN A 279 7.04 15.58 -26.64
CA ASN A 279 6.34 15.64 -27.92
C ASN A 279 5.44 14.41 -28.19
N ASP A 280 5.35 13.47 -27.24
CA ASP A 280 4.40 12.38 -27.32
C ASP A 280 2.95 12.92 -27.22
N LYS A 281 2.07 12.48 -28.12
CA LYS A 281 0.70 12.99 -28.24
C LYS A 281 -0.13 12.81 -26.96
N GLN A 282 0.22 11.85 -26.11
CA GLN A 282 -0.47 11.65 -24.83
C GLN A 282 -0.19 12.77 -23.83
N THR A 283 1.03 13.34 -23.81
CA THR A 283 1.41 14.39 -22.85
C THR A 283 0.67 15.71 -23.11
N LEU A 284 0.40 16.02 -24.38
CA LEU A 284 -0.28 17.23 -24.83
C LEU A 284 -1.82 17.16 -24.72
N SER A 285 -2.36 15.98 -24.36
CA SER A 285 -3.81 15.73 -24.28
C SER A 285 -4.38 15.73 -22.86
N MET A 286 -3.52 15.91 -21.85
CA MET A 286 -3.86 16.01 -20.42
C MET A 286 -3.96 17.46 -19.96
#